data_AF-A0A1K2I1W9-F1
#
_entry.id   AF-A0A1K2I1W9-F1
#
_cell.length_a   1.000
_cell.length_b   1.000
_cell.length_c   1.000
_cell.angle_alpha   90.00
_cell.angle_beta   90.00
_cell.angle_gamma   90.00
#
_symmetry.space_group_name_H-M   'P 1'
#
loop_
_entity.id
_entity.type
_entity.pdbx_description
1 polymer ?
#
loop_
_entity_poly.entity_id
_entity_poly.type
_entity_poly.pdbx_seq_one_letter_code
_entity_poly.pdbx_strand_id
1 'polypeptide(L)'
;MAIDPSITPADRARTPGIAVDHLVDETGAAVPPPQDEIVVPAEAPEPRAAARTGPSKWWRLSLIGLGIVVAMLLVLQLMAGGPANTDVVPGTPASAPAPQSP
;
A
#
# COMPACT_ATOMS: atom_id res chain seq x y z
N MET A 1 10.36 31.17 6.36
CA MET A 1 8.93 30.84 6.23
C MET A 1 8.17 32.15 6.26
N ALA A 2 7.71 32.64 5.10
CA ALA A 2 6.99 33.90 5.02
C ALA A 2 5.50 33.62 5.26
N ILE A 3 4.91 34.27 6.27
CA ILE A 3 3.48 34.18 6.56
C ILE A 3 2.75 34.90 5.42
N ASP A 4 1.82 34.22 4.76
CA ASP A 4 0.91 34.84 3.81
C ASP A 4 0.10 35.94 4.54
N PRO A 5 0.24 37.22 4.17
CA PRO A 5 -0.42 38.32 4.85
C PRO A 5 -1.95 38.32 4.68
N SER A 6 -2.50 37.44 3.84
CA SER A 6 -3.95 37.31 3.66
C SER A 6 -4.66 36.48 4.73
N ILE A 7 -3.94 35.75 5.60
CA ILE A 7 -4.55 34.93 6.65
C ILE A 7 -4.86 35.78 7.89
N THR A 8 -6.13 36.13 8.03
CA THR A 8 -6.68 36.90 9.16
C THR A 8 -6.62 36.07 10.46
N PRO A 9 -6.39 36.66 11.65
CA PRO A 9 -6.44 35.93 12.92
C PRO A 9 -7.75 35.14 13.15
N ALA A 10 -8.86 35.64 12.59
CA ALA A 10 -10.15 34.97 12.62
C ALA A 10 -10.22 33.67 11.80
N ASP A 11 -9.39 33.54 10.75
CA ASP A 11 -9.30 32.32 9.94
C ASP A 11 -8.48 31.24 10.66
N ARG A 12 -7.38 31.62 11.35
CA ARG A 12 -6.60 30.67 12.18
C ARG A 12 -7.43 30.01 13.28
N ALA A 13 -8.37 30.75 13.88
CA ALA A 13 -9.21 30.24 14.95
C ALA A 13 -10.25 29.20 14.50
N ARG A 14 -10.50 29.08 13.19
CA ARG A 14 -11.46 28.12 12.62
C ARG A 14 -10.80 26.89 12.02
N THR A 15 -9.47 26.87 11.94
CA THR A 15 -8.74 25.75 11.37
C THR A 15 -8.73 24.59 12.37
N PRO A 16 -9.38 23.44 12.08
CA PRO A 16 -9.32 22.30 12.96
C PRO A 16 -7.89 21.76 12.97
N GLY A 17 -7.31 21.67 14.15
CA GLY A 17 -6.01 21.03 14.32
C GLY A 17 -5.87 20.40 15.70
N ILE A 18 -4.74 19.73 15.91
CA ILE A 18 -4.55 18.83 17.03
C ILE A 18 -3.17 19.05 17.67
N ALA A 19 -3.11 18.94 19.01
CA ALA A 19 -1.85 18.87 19.73
C ALA A 19 -1.28 17.45 19.60
N VAL A 20 0.00 17.33 19.27
CA VAL A 20 0.67 16.05 19.06
C VAL A 20 1.95 15.98 19.88
N ASP A 21 2.17 14.84 20.54
CA ASP A 21 3.35 14.62 21.37
C ASP A 21 4.61 14.32 20.54
N HIS A 22 4.42 13.78 19.33
CA HIS A 22 5.51 13.34 18.45
C HIS A 22 5.23 13.74 17.00
N LEU A 23 6.20 14.37 16.35
CA LEU A 23 6.24 14.56 14.90
C LEU A 23 7.36 13.71 14.30
N VAL A 24 7.06 13.07 13.17
CA VAL A 24 7.99 12.23 12.42
C VAL A 24 7.87 12.60 10.94
N ASP A 25 9.00 12.75 10.26
CA ASP A 25 9.04 13.08 8.83
C ASP A 25 8.91 11.85 7.91
N GLU A 26 8.91 12.09 6.59
CA GLU A 26 8.81 11.04 5.57
C GLU A 26 10.00 10.05 5.53
N THR A 27 11.09 10.38 6.21
CA THR A 27 12.29 9.52 6.35
C THR A 27 12.32 8.77 7.67
N GLY A 28 11.34 9.01 8.56
CA GLY A 28 11.29 8.45 9.90
C GLY A 28 12.10 9.23 10.93
N ALA A 29 12.60 10.42 10.59
CA ALA A 29 13.33 11.25 11.53
C ALA A 29 12.36 11.98 12.47
N ALA A 30 12.74 12.06 13.75
CA ALA A 30 11.97 12.81 14.74
C ALA A 30 12.09 14.31 14.46
N VAL A 31 10.95 14.98 14.37
CA VAL A 31 10.86 16.43 14.23
C VAL A 31 10.35 16.99 15.56
N PRO A 32 11.00 18.00 16.15
CA PRO A 32 10.50 18.63 17.36
C PRO A 32 9.12 19.27 17.09
N PRO A 33 8.07 18.92 17.85
CA PRO A 33 6.79 19.61 17.73
C PRO A 33 6.93 21.07 18.14
N PRO A 34 6.28 22.02 17.43
CA PRO A 34 6.23 23.41 17.86
C PRO A 34 5.45 23.48 19.19
N GLN A 35 6.06 24.09 20.21
CA GLN A 35 5.60 23.97 21.59
C GLN A 35 4.29 24.73 21.89
N ASP A 36 3.89 25.65 21.01
CA ASP A 36 2.73 26.53 21.21
C ASP A 36 1.82 26.63 19.97
N GLU A 37 1.95 25.71 19.00
CA GLU A 37 1.20 25.77 17.74
C GLU A 37 0.36 24.51 17.51
N ILE A 38 -0.84 24.74 16.97
CA ILE A 38 -1.76 23.68 16.57
C ILE A 38 -1.31 23.14 15.20
N VAL A 39 -1.09 21.82 15.10
CA VAL A 39 -0.74 21.18 13.84
C VAL A 39 -1.97 21.10 12.96
N VAL A 40 -1.89 21.76 11.80
CA VAL A 40 -2.95 21.78 10.78
C VAL A 40 -2.63 20.74 9.70
N PRO A 41 -3.60 19.93 9.26
CA PRO A 41 -3.42 19.05 8.11
C PRO A 41 -2.98 19.83 6.88
N ALA A 42 -1.86 19.45 6.26
CA ALA A 42 -1.44 20.04 5.00
C ALA A 42 -2.52 19.77 3.93
N GLU A 43 -3.11 20.83 3.37
CA GLU A 43 -4.17 20.72 2.34
C GLU A 43 -3.68 20.07 1.04
N ALA A 44 -2.36 20.01 0.84
CA ALA A 44 -1.74 19.30 -0.27
C ALA A 44 -0.56 18.45 0.23
N PRO A 45 -0.53 17.14 -0.06
CA PRO A 45 0.68 16.36 0.16
C PRO A 45 1.79 16.91 -0.77
N GLU A 46 2.94 17.24 -0.19
CA GLU A 46 4.16 17.59 -0.92
C GLU A 46 4.40 16.55 -2.03
N PRO A 47 4.39 16.94 -3.32
CA PRO A 47 4.26 16.03 -4.46
C PRO A 47 5.45 15.07 -4.60
N ARG A 48 6.55 15.30 -3.89
CA ARG A 48 7.78 14.48 -4.00
C ARG A 48 7.76 13.19 -3.19
N ALA A 49 7.18 13.18 -1.98
CA ALA A 49 7.21 12.02 -1.09
C ALA A 49 5.96 11.12 -1.27
N ALA A 50 4.77 11.72 -1.24
CA ALA A 50 3.51 10.98 -1.35
C ALA A 50 3.31 10.29 -2.72
N ALA A 51 3.89 10.83 -3.79
CA ALA A 51 3.71 10.31 -5.15
C ALA A 51 4.52 9.03 -5.45
N ARG A 52 5.45 8.61 -4.58
CA ARG A 52 6.29 7.42 -4.80
C ARG A 52 5.95 6.25 -3.87
N THR A 53 5.56 6.50 -2.62
CA THR A 53 5.31 5.46 -1.61
C THR A 53 3.85 5.32 -1.20
N GLY A 54 2.94 6.10 -1.78
CA GLY A 54 1.50 5.98 -1.52
C GLY A 54 1.01 4.53 -1.71
N PRO A 55 0.29 3.94 -0.74
CA PRO A 55 -0.15 2.54 -0.78
C PRO A 55 -0.87 2.17 -2.08
N SER A 56 -1.65 3.11 -2.61
CA SER A 56 -2.42 2.97 -3.85
C SER A 56 -1.56 2.76 -5.10
N LYS A 57 -0.38 3.39 -5.18
CA LYS A 57 0.49 3.30 -6.37
C LYS A 57 1.24 1.98 -6.41
N TRP A 58 1.77 1.52 -5.27
CA TRP A 58 2.44 0.22 -5.19
C TRP A 58 1.45 -0.93 -5.38
N TRP A 59 0.25 -0.84 -4.79
CA TRP A 59 -0.82 -1.81 -5.03
C TRP A 59 -1.21 -1.91 -6.50
N ARG A 60 -1.38 -0.78 -7.20
CA ARG A 60 -1.66 -0.80 -8.64
C ARG A 60 -0.56 -1.50 -9.42
N LEU A 61 0.71 -1.19 -9.14
CA LEU A 61 1.83 -1.81 -9.84
C LEU A 61 1.89 -3.32 -9.57
N SER A 62 1.68 -3.74 -8.33
CA SER A 62 1.65 -5.16 -7.93
C SER A 62 0.49 -5.93 -8.58
N LEU A 63 -0.71 -5.34 -8.62
CA LEU A 63 -1.87 -5.97 -9.29
C LEU A 63 -1.67 -6.11 -10.80
N ILE A 64 -1.07 -5.09 -11.43
CA ILE A 64 -0.71 -5.17 -12.85
C ILE A 64 0.32 -6.29 -13.07
N GLY A 65 1.37 -6.35 -12.25
CA GLY A 65 2.38 -7.40 -12.32
C GLY A 65 1.79 -8.80 -12.12
N LEU A 66 0.92 -8.98 -11.12
CA LEU A 66 0.24 -10.24 -10.87
C LEU A 66 -0.65 -10.65 -12.05
N GLY A 67 -1.40 -9.72 -12.63
CA GLY A 67 -2.22 -9.96 -13.82
C GLY A 67 -1.41 -10.46 -15.00
N ILE A 68 -0.21 -9.92 -15.22
CA ILE A 68 0.72 -10.37 -16.28
C ILE A 68 1.16 -11.82 -16.03
N VAL A 69 1.56 -12.17 -14.81
CA VAL A 69 1.98 -13.54 -14.46
C VAL A 69 0.85 -14.53 -14.68
N VAL A 70 -0.36 -14.22 -14.20
CA VAL A 70 -1.55 -15.06 -14.39
C VAL A 70 -1.86 -15.24 -15.88
N ALA A 71 -1.83 -14.17 -16.67
CA ALA A 71 -2.06 -14.24 -18.11
C ALA A 71 -1.01 -15.11 -18.82
N MET A 72 0.27 -14.95 -18.47
CA MET A 72 1.36 -15.74 -19.04
C MET A 72 1.20 -17.23 -18.70
N LEU A 73 0.91 -17.56 -17.44
CA LEU A 73 0.63 -18.93 -17.02
C LEU A 73 -0.61 -19.50 -17.72
N LEU A 74 -1.66 -18.69 -17.90
CA LEU A 74 -2.87 -19.11 -18.60
C LEU A 74 -2.59 -19.44 -20.07
N VAL A 75 -1.84 -18.59 -20.78
CA VAL A 75 -1.44 -18.84 -22.17
C VAL A 75 -0.63 -20.13 -22.27
N LEU A 76 0.35 -20.32 -21.38
CA LEU A 76 1.14 -21.54 -21.31
C LEU A 76 0.27 -22.77 -21.02
N GLN A 77 -0.71 -22.66 -20.13
CA GLN A 77 -1.65 -23.74 -19.84
C GLN A 77 -2.58 -24.06 -21.02
N LEU A 78 -3.01 -23.07 -21.79
CA LEU A 78 -3.82 -23.28 -23.00
C LEU A 78 -3.02 -23.98 -24.10
N MET A 79 -1.74 -23.62 -24.28
CA MET A 79 -0.86 -24.28 -25.26
C MET A 79 -0.45 -25.69 -24.82
N ALA A 80 -0.25 -25.92 -23.52
CA ALA A 80 0.09 -27.23 -22.97
C ALA A 80 -1.11 -28.21 -22.91
N GLY A 81 -2.29 -27.79 -23.35
CA GLY A 81 -3.48 -28.64 -23.38
C GLY A 81 -4.16 -28.79 -22.02
N GLY A 82 -4.31 -27.70 -21.25
CA GLY A 82 -5.02 -27.67 -19.97
C GLY A 82 -4.37 -28.55 -18.88
N PRO A 83 -4.74 -28.37 -17.60
CA PRO A 83 -4.21 -29.23 -16.54
C PRO A 83 -4.81 -30.64 -16.65
N ALA A 84 -4.04 -31.57 -17.23
CA ALA A 84 -4.36 -32.99 -17.41
C ALA A 84 -4.58 -33.78 -16.10
N ASN A 85 -4.57 -33.12 -14.94
CA ASN A 85 -4.60 -33.74 -13.61
C ASN A 85 -5.66 -33.12 -12.67
N THR A 86 -6.64 -32.38 -13.19
CA THR A 86 -7.79 -31.93 -12.37
C THR A 86 -8.99 -32.88 -12.46
N ASP A 87 -8.89 -33.95 -13.26
CA ASP A 87 -9.87 -35.01 -13.22
C ASP A 87 -9.82 -35.68 -11.84
N VAL A 88 -10.92 -35.50 -11.10
CA VAL A 88 -11.18 -36.29 -9.90
C VAL A 88 -11.45 -37.71 -10.37
N VAL A 89 -10.41 -38.54 -10.38
CA VAL A 89 -10.56 -39.96 -10.70
C VAL A 89 -11.40 -40.59 -9.59
N PRO A 90 -12.63 -41.08 -9.87
CA PRO A 90 -13.45 -41.71 -8.85
C PRO A 90 -12.72 -42.93 -8.30
N GLY A 91 -12.33 -42.89 -7.03
CA GLY A 91 -11.62 -43.99 -6.36
C GLY A 91 -10.13 -43.75 -6.05
N THR A 92 -9.53 -42.60 -6.41
CA THR A 92 -8.18 -42.26 -5.93
C THR A 92 -8.25 -41.44 -4.63
N PRO A 93 -7.55 -41.85 -3.56
CA PRO A 93 -7.44 -41.01 -2.38
C PRO A 93 -6.59 -39.78 -2.71
N ALA A 94 -7.18 -38.59 -2.59
CA ALA A 94 -6.50 -37.30 -2.78
C ALA A 94 -5.35 -37.05 -1.77
N SER A 95 -5.13 -37.96 -0.82
CA SER A 95 -4.07 -37.89 0.18
C SER A 95 -3.61 -39.30 0.55
N ALA A 96 -2.89 -39.97 -0.33
CA ALA A 96 -2.13 -41.15 0.05
C ALA A 96 -0.83 -40.70 0.77
N PRO A 97 -0.60 -41.08 2.04
CA PRO A 97 0.69 -40.87 2.68
C PRO A 97 1.76 -41.67 1.93
N ALA A 98 2.92 -41.05 1.65
CA ALA A 98 4.05 -41.78 1.10
C ALA A 98 4.42 -42.94 2.05
N PRO A 99 4.72 -44.15 1.54
CA PRO A 99 5.21 -45.22 2.40
C PRO A 99 6.51 -44.77 3.07
N GLN A 100 6.47 -44.59 4.38
CA GLN A 100 7.67 -44.49 5.21
C GLN A 100 8.42 -45.83 5.09
N SER A 101 9.57 -45.82 4.39
CA SER A 101 10.48 -46.97 4.37
C SER A 101 11.08 -47.14 5.77
N PRO A 102 11.19 -48.38 6.31
CA PRO A 102 11.86 -48.64 7.58
C PRO A 102 13.37 -48.40 7.51
#